data_AF-A0AB33U006-F1
#
_entry.id   AF-A0AB33U006-F1
#
_cell.length_a   1.000
_cell.length_b   1.000
_cell.length_c   1.000
_cell.angle_alpha   90.00
_cell.angle_beta   90.00
_cell.angle_gamma   90.00
#
_symmetry.space_group_name_H-M   'P 1'
#
loop_
_entity.id
_entity.type
_entity.pdbx_description
1 polymer ?
#
loop_
_entity_poly.entity_id
_entity_poly.type
_entity_poly.pdbx_seq_one_letter_code
_entity_poly.pdbx_strand_id
1 'polypeptide(L)' 'MNQAIQDAIWLFGSQNRLAKAVGVSQTAVRKWREGSGMDVRHAQKIEELTGGKVTARQISDGIRR' A
#
# COMPACT_ATOMS: atom_id res chain seq x y z
N MET A 1 12.52 0.38 -1.73
CA MET A 1 11.43 -0.26 -0.97
C MET A 1 10.47 0.84 -0.61
N ASN A 2 9.18 0.69 -0.91
CA ASN A 2 8.18 1.70 -0.63
C ASN A 2 7.81 1.62 0.86
N GLN A 3 8.34 2.56 1.64
CA GLN A 3 8.17 2.58 3.10
C GLN A 3 6.70 2.80 3.49
N ALA A 4 5.96 3.60 2.73
CA ALA A 4 4.53 3.84 2.96
C ALA A 4 3.72 2.54 2.91
N ILE A 5 4.02 1.66 1.96
CA ILE A 5 3.39 0.33 1.89
C ILE A 5 3.84 -0.57 3.03
N GLN A 6 5.10 -0.48 3.45
CA GLN A 6 5.59 -1.24 4.59
C GLN A 6 4.86 -0.82 5.88
N ASP A 7 4.65 0.47 6.09
CA ASP A 7 3.94 1.00 7.26
C ASP A 7 2.46 0.60 7.23
N ALA A 8 1.82 0.64 6.05
CA ALA A 8 0.48 0.09 5.87
C ALA A 8 0.44 -1.41 6.21
N ILE A 9 1.43 -2.21 5.80
CA ILE A 9 1.50 -3.63 6.16
C ILE A 9 1.59 -3.81 7.69
N TRP A 10 2.39 -2.98 8.37
CA TRP A 10 2.52 -3.00 9.84
C TRP A 10 1.21 -2.66 10.55
N LEU A 11 0.50 -1.62 10.09
CA LEU A 11 -0.80 -1.22 10.66
C LEU A 11 -1.85 -2.34 10.55
N PHE A 12 -1.82 -3.11 9.46
CA PHE A 12 -2.72 -4.26 9.26
C PHE A 12 -2.18 -5.57 9.85
N GLY A 13 -0.92 -5.61 10.27
CA GLY A 13 -0.21 -6.76 10.82
C GLY A 13 0.32 -7.76 9.78
N SER A 14 -0.16 -7.75 8.53
CA SER A 14 0.43 -8.58 7.46
C SER A 14 0.01 -8.12 6.06
N GLN A 15 0.79 -8.53 5.06
CA GLN A 15 0.48 -8.29 3.64
C GLN A 15 -0.86 -8.92 3.24
N ASN A 16 -1.17 -10.11 3.75
CA ASN A 16 -2.44 -10.80 3.46
C ASN A 16 -3.64 -10.01 3.99
N ARG A 17 -3.54 -9.43 5.20
CA ARG A 17 -4.62 -8.63 5.78
C ARG A 17 -4.84 -7.33 5.01
N LEU A 18 -3.77 -6.61 4.67
CA LEU A 18 -3.85 -5.42 3.83
C LEU A 18 -4.45 -5.76 2.45
N ALA A 19 -4.00 -6.84 1.82
CA ALA A 19 -4.50 -7.28 0.53
C ALA A 19 -6.01 -7.57 0.56
N LYS A 20 -6.48 -8.30 1.58
CA LYS A 20 -7.91 -8.59 1.77
C LYS A 20 -8.74 -7.34 1.99
N ALA A 21 -8.24 -6.37 2.78
CA ALA A 21 -8.97 -5.13 3.05
C ALA A 21 -9.06 -4.23 1.82
N VAL A 22 -8.00 -4.15 1.02
CA VAL A 22 -7.98 -3.39 -0.23
C VAL A 22 -8.78 -4.10 -1.33
N GLY A 23 -8.81 -5.44 -1.32
CA GLY A 23 -9.49 -6.28 -2.31
C GLY A 23 -8.57 -6.75 -3.44
N VAL A 24 -7.28 -6.96 -3.15
CA VAL A 24 -6.25 -7.37 -4.11
C VAL A 24 -5.53 -8.63 -3.66
N SER A 25 -4.61 -9.14 -4.49
CA SER A 25 -3.73 -10.26 -4.12
C SER A 25 -2.57 -9.80 -3.22
N GLN A 26 -2.06 -10.70 -2.37
CA GLN A 26 -0.86 -10.42 -1.58
C GLN A 26 0.37 -10.15 -2.45
N THR A 27 0.45 -10.77 -3.62
CA THR A 27 1.50 -10.49 -4.61
C THR A 27 1.45 -9.04 -5.11
N ALA A 28 0.26 -8.44 -5.27
CA ALA A 28 0.14 -7.02 -5.63
C ALA A 28 0.75 -6.13 -4.53
N VAL A 29 0.40 -6.38 -3.28
CA VAL A 29 0.98 -5.67 -2.11
C VAL A 29 2.50 -5.82 -2.05
N ARG A 30 3.02 -7.02 -2.34
CA ARG A 30 4.47 -7.28 -2.42
C ARG A 30 5.13 -6.41 -3.48
N LYS A 31 4.56 -6.37 -4.69
CA LYS A 31 5.06 -5.54 -5.81
C LYS A 31 5.07 -4.05 -5.45
N TRP A 32 4.01 -3.54 -4.83
CA TRP A 32 3.94 -2.16 -4.39
C TRP A 32 5.03 -1.82 -3.36
N ARG A 33 5.27 -2.72 -2.40
CA ARG A 33 6.38 -2.59 -1.44
C ARG A 33 7.74 -2.59 -2.12
N GLU A 34 7.90 -3.33 -3.22
CA GLU A 34 9.11 -3.34 -4.04
C GLU A 34 9.25 -2.09 -4.92
N GLY A 35 8.24 -1.23 -4.95
CA GLY A 35 8.21 0.03 -5.70
C GLY A 35 7.64 -0.11 -7.10
N SER A 36 6.95 -1.21 -7.41
CA SER A 36 6.17 -1.32 -8.65
C SER A 36 5.02 -0.32 -8.67
N GLY A 37 4.59 0.07 -9.87
CA GLY A 37 3.45 0.95 -10.08
C GLY A 37 2.17 0.46 -9.40
N MET A 38 1.35 1.42 -9.00
CA MET A 38 0.07 1.22 -8.33
C MET A 38 -0.98 2.13 -8.97
N ASP A 39 -2.20 1.61 -9.14
CA ASP A 39 -3.37 2.43 -9.50
C ASP A 39 -3.77 3.34 -8.32
N VAL A 40 -4.03 4.62 -8.61
CA VAL A 40 -4.43 5.64 -7.65
C VAL A 40 -5.60 5.20 -6.76
N ARG A 41 -6.55 4.40 -7.28
CA ARG A 41 -7.68 3.88 -6.50
C ARG A 41 -7.24 3.02 -5.32
N HIS A 42 -6.19 2.23 -5.48
CA HIS A 42 -5.64 1.41 -4.39
C HIS A 42 -4.90 2.28 -3.37
N ALA A 43 -4.19 3.32 -3.83
CA ALA A 43 -3.49 4.25 -2.94
C ALA A 43 -4.49 5.00 -2.04
N GLN A 44 -5.58 5.53 -2.62
CA GLN A 44 -6.65 6.20 -1.89
C GLN A 44 -7.34 5.26 -0.89
N LYS A 45 -7.62 4.01 -1.30
CA LYS A 45 -8.23 3.03 -0.41
C LYS A 45 -7.34 2.68 0.78
N ILE A 46 -6.03 2.59 0.58
CA ILE A 46 -5.07 2.39 1.68
C ILE A 46 -5.08 3.60 2.63
N GLU A 47 -5.16 4.81 2.09
CA GLU A 47 -5.23 6.04 2.90
C GLU A 47 -6.49 6.10 3.76
N GLU A 48 -7.66 5.78 3.19
CA GLU A 48 -8.90 5.69 3.95
C GLU A 48 -8.82 4.62 5.05
N LEU A 49 -8.35 3.41 4.72
CA LEU A 49 -8.31 2.32 5.69
C LEU A 49 -7.27 2.54 6.81
N THR A 50 -6.23 3.33 6.55
CA THR A 50 -5.24 3.71 7.57
C THR A 50 -5.62 4.98 8.34
N GLY A 51 -6.74 5.62 7.99
CA GLY A 51 -7.19 6.86 8.60
C GLY A 51 -6.21 8.02 8.36
N GLY A 52 -5.58 8.07 7.18
CA GLY A 52 -4.61 9.11 6.82
C GLY A 52 -3.20 8.91 7.39
N LYS A 53 -2.91 7.81 8.10
CA LYS A 53 -1.53 7.52 8.58
C LYS A 53 -0.57 7.22 7.43
N VAL A 54 -1.07 6.67 6.34
CA VAL A 54 -0.34 6.45 5.09
C VAL A 54 -1.13 7.12 3.98
N THR A 55 -0.56 8.15 3.36
CA THR A 55 -1.24 8.92 2.31
C THR A 55 -0.94 8.36 0.91
N ALA A 56 -1.85 8.56 -0.03
CA ALA A 56 -1.64 8.20 -1.43
C ALA A 56 -0.40 8.89 -2.03
N ARG A 57 -0.09 10.10 -1.56
CA ARG A 57 1.14 10.83 -1.92
C ARG A 57 2.40 10.08 -1.48
N GLN A 58 2.49 9.68 -0.21
CA GLN A 58 3.64 8.93 0.31
C GLN A 58 3.83 7.60 -0.44
N ILE A 59 2.72 6.95 -0.80
CA ILE A 59 2.77 5.73 -1.63
C ILE A 59 3.34 6.05 -3.01
N SER A 60 2.87 7.11 -3.66
CA SER A 60 3.33 7.52 -5.00
C SER A 60 4.82 7.89 -5.02
N ASP A 61 5.30 8.59 -3.99
CA ASP A 61 6.71 8.98 -3.85
C ASP A 61 7.65 7.76 -3.74
N GLY A 62 7.13 6.62 -3.29
CA GLY A 62 7.88 5.36 -3.19
C GLY A 62 7.88 4.48 -4.45
N ILE A 63 7.23 4.91 -5.53
CA ILE A 63 7.20 4.18 -6.82
C ILE A 63 8.51 4.46 -7.58
N ARG A 64 9.18 3.39 -8.04
CA ARG A 64 10.35 3.49 -8.93
C ARG A 64 9.87 3.83 -10.34
N ARG A 65 10.24 5.00 -10.84
CA ARG A 65 10.01 5.41 -12.24
C ARG A 65 11.08 4.85 -13.16
#